data_AF-A0A562WAV6-F1
#
_entry.id   AF-A0A562WAV6-F1
#
_cell.length_a   1.000
_cell.length_b   1.000
_cell.length_c   1.000
_cell.angle_alpha   90.00
_cell.angle_beta   90.00
_cell.angle_gamma   90.00
#
_symmetry.space_group_name_H-M   'P 1'
#
loop_
_entity.id
_entity.type
_entity.pdbx_description
1 polymer ?
#
loop_
_entity_poly.entity_id
_entity_poly.type
_entity_poly.pdbx_seq_one_letter_code
_entity_poly.pdbx_strand_id
1 'polypeptide(L)'
;MSPRRKAHIAWLISVVAALSLTAVGVAAIRDADAVPAPCHPDVDGRPDCVDTKKQLTGAAPTAQGLALSSLDIRLMPLGDSITYGVESADRNGYRDELYDYLKGNARHVNFVGSAKTGSMKDNDHEGHPGDRIDEIAGVADCSVPRYQPNVVTLHAGTNDISQNSALPSAPTRLRNLVDQTLADSPRATVLVAQLIPIGKAGLQSRIDAYNAALPAVVRDLQDQGKRVLLVDMSRVLVTDGLQSDAHPNDDGYAKMAAAWYESVLEANRRGWIQAPLPENAPTACSPGGSDDPALGAGWRTLGVIAPGYGGTPGRTIIAELNSDKRADYVQVYPDGSFRASANTVGTPGKPDWVDVGRYAPAAQLTVSGDEVRFADLNGDGRDDYLVVGSTSVVRAYLNVKGPGGRLAFVPWGIVFRDASFNRNNLRFADVTGDGRDDLLRVGAKGAVHAYRNMWDPATERQAGKPQPPAWRLWLNWAGGTRGSSLEAVRFADGDGDGKADYLQVSVDGGAVHAFLNRGGGGNGSFQARHDWAHESGYPRPYIQFADISGDGKADYLVVDRGGAVRAWLNRGGN
;
A
#
# COMPACT_ATOMS: atom_id res chain seq x y z
N MET A 1 68.59 -9.49 39.56
CA MET A 1 67.27 -10.12 39.35
C MET A 1 66.77 -9.72 37.97
N SER A 2 66.26 -10.57 37.08
CA SER A 2 66.36 -12.02 36.91
C SER A 2 66.12 -12.28 35.41
N PRO A 3 66.59 -13.40 34.86
CA PRO A 3 66.74 -13.61 33.44
C PRO A 3 65.52 -14.34 32.85
N ARG A 4 64.63 -13.64 32.15
CA ARG A 4 63.67 -14.25 31.21
C ARG A 4 63.40 -13.34 29.99
N ARG A 5 64.48 -12.92 29.33
CA ARG A 5 64.52 -12.76 27.86
C ARG A 5 65.40 -13.91 27.35
N LYS A 6 65.03 -14.49 26.20
CA LYS A 6 65.74 -15.56 25.42
C LYS A 6 65.22 -16.99 25.62
N ALA A 7 64.08 -17.27 24.98
CA ALA A 7 63.57 -18.56 24.47
C ALA A 7 62.05 -18.36 24.44
N HIS A 8 61.45 -17.83 23.37
CA HIS A 8 61.14 -18.58 22.16
C HIS A 8 61.11 -17.61 20.95
N ILE A 9 62.31 -17.25 20.47
CA ILE A 9 62.54 -16.76 19.10
C ILE A 9 63.37 -17.87 18.44
N ALA A 10 62.70 -18.94 18.02
CA ALA A 10 63.26 -20.00 17.17
C ALA A 10 62.17 -20.88 16.52
N TRP A 11 60.95 -20.37 16.40
CA TRP A 11 59.86 -21.02 15.65
C TRP A 11 59.03 -19.96 14.92
N LEU A 12 59.74 -19.07 14.21
CA LEU A 12 59.16 -17.96 13.45
C LEU A 12 59.74 -17.83 12.03
N ILE A 13 60.49 -18.83 11.54
CA ILE A 13 61.09 -18.83 10.19
C ILE A 13 61.04 -20.24 9.57
N SER A 14 59.86 -20.87 9.48
CA SER A 14 59.64 -22.07 8.62
C SER A 14 58.18 -22.41 8.29
N VAL A 15 57.19 -21.57 8.58
CA VAL A 15 55.77 -21.80 8.15
C VAL A 15 55.23 -20.59 7.37
N VAL A 16 56.09 -19.94 6.58
CA VAL A 16 55.71 -18.89 5.60
C VAL A 16 55.56 -19.46 4.18
N ALA A 17 55.62 -20.78 4.00
CA ALA A 17 55.46 -21.40 2.68
C ALA A 17 54.68 -22.72 2.77
N ALA A 18 53.37 -22.65 2.99
CA ALA A 18 52.36 -23.64 2.55
C ALA A 18 51.01 -23.34 3.21
N LEU A 19 50.31 -22.31 2.73
CA LEU A 19 48.85 -22.25 2.80
C LEU A 19 48.42 -21.38 1.63
N SER A 20 48.47 -22.02 0.47
CA SER A 20 47.84 -21.56 -0.76
C SER A 20 46.35 -21.42 -0.45
N LEU A 21 45.89 -20.19 -0.21
CA LEU A 21 44.49 -19.83 -0.35
C LEU A 21 44.14 -20.13 -1.82
N THR A 22 43.44 -21.23 -2.06
CA THR A 22 42.59 -21.33 -3.24
C THR A 22 41.48 -20.31 -3.06
N ALA A 23 41.75 -19.08 -3.51
CA ALA A 23 40.71 -18.11 -3.81
C ALA A 23 39.82 -18.75 -4.89
N VAL A 24 38.69 -19.32 -4.47
CA VAL A 24 37.58 -19.57 -5.38
C VAL A 24 37.07 -18.19 -5.75
N GLY A 25 37.44 -17.74 -6.94
CA GLY A 25 37.08 -16.44 -7.47
C GLY A 25 35.56 -16.29 -7.51
N VAL A 26 35.04 -15.37 -6.70
CA VAL A 26 33.83 -14.65 -7.10
C VAL A 26 34.29 -13.78 -8.27
N ALA A 27 33.94 -14.17 -9.49
CA ALA A 27 34.17 -13.33 -10.65
C ALA A 27 33.32 -12.07 -10.47
N ALA A 28 33.94 -10.99 -10.01
CA ALA A 28 33.40 -9.66 -10.15
C ALA A 28 33.26 -9.40 -11.65
N ILE A 29 32.03 -9.13 -12.09
CA ILE A 29 31.75 -8.59 -13.42
C ILE A 29 32.54 -7.28 -13.50
N ARG A 30 33.44 -7.18 -14.49
CA ARG A 30 34.22 -5.95 -14.70
C ARG A 30 33.27 -4.87 -15.21
N ASP A 31 33.46 -3.63 -14.76
CA ASP A 31 32.67 -2.43 -15.14
C ASP A 31 32.56 -2.15 -16.67
N ALA A 32 33.23 -2.93 -17.53
CA ALA A 32 33.15 -2.82 -18.98
C ALA A 32 31.99 -3.60 -19.63
N ASP A 33 31.27 -4.43 -18.85
CA ASP A 33 30.18 -5.30 -19.33
C ASP A 33 28.77 -4.85 -18.87
N ALA A 34 28.65 -3.69 -18.22
CA ALA A 34 27.36 -3.18 -17.74
C ALA A 34 26.45 -2.78 -18.91
N VAL A 35 25.21 -3.29 -18.95
CA VAL A 35 24.21 -2.85 -19.93
C VAL A 35 23.84 -1.39 -19.60
N PRO A 36 24.07 -0.42 -20.51
CA PRO A 36 23.69 0.97 -20.26
C PRO A 36 22.17 1.11 -20.10
N ALA A 37 21.72 1.94 -19.15
CA ALA A 37 20.31 2.28 -19.01
C ALA A 37 19.84 3.06 -20.26
N PRO A 38 18.71 2.65 -20.89
CA PRO A 38 18.18 3.31 -22.08
C PRO A 38 17.55 4.67 -21.75
N CYS A 39 17.55 5.59 -22.72
CA CYS A 39 16.80 6.86 -22.68
C CYS A 39 15.70 6.83 -23.75
N HIS A 40 14.53 7.41 -23.45
CA HIS A 40 13.31 7.26 -24.26
C HIS A 40 12.93 8.57 -24.97
N PRO A 41 12.89 8.61 -26.32
CA PRO A 41 12.54 9.82 -27.06
C PRO A 41 11.08 10.25 -26.88
N ASP A 42 10.21 9.36 -26.42
CA ASP A 42 8.78 9.64 -26.20
C ASP A 42 8.48 10.30 -24.85
N VAL A 43 9.49 10.42 -23.98
CA VAL A 43 9.36 10.92 -22.59
C VAL A 43 10.17 12.21 -22.36
N ASP A 44 11.32 12.39 -23.03
CA ASP A 44 12.31 13.38 -22.60
C ASP A 44 12.26 14.76 -23.27
N GLY A 45 11.62 14.92 -24.43
CA GLY A 45 11.52 16.23 -25.11
C GLY A 45 12.86 16.96 -25.38
N ARG A 46 14.02 16.28 -25.27
CA ARG A 46 15.35 16.86 -25.48
C ARG A 46 15.97 16.41 -26.81
N PRO A 47 16.65 17.29 -27.58
CA PRO A 47 17.04 16.99 -28.96
C PRO A 47 18.25 16.06 -29.17
N ASP A 48 18.97 15.65 -28.11
CA ASP A 48 20.32 15.07 -28.27
C ASP A 48 20.52 13.69 -27.59
N CYS A 49 19.52 12.80 -27.57
CA CYS A 49 19.70 11.42 -27.13
C CYS A 49 19.80 10.45 -28.32
N VAL A 50 20.92 9.75 -28.45
CA VAL A 50 21.18 8.82 -29.53
C VAL A 50 20.41 7.51 -29.28
N ASP A 51 19.36 7.32 -30.07
CA ASP A 51 18.56 6.10 -30.25
C ASP A 51 19.29 4.79 -29.88
N THR A 52 18.77 4.07 -28.89
CA THR A 52 19.25 2.74 -28.44
C THR A 52 19.23 1.68 -29.54
N LYS A 53 18.54 1.92 -30.67
CA LYS A 53 18.75 1.11 -31.89
C LYS A 53 20.21 1.04 -32.31
N LYS A 54 21.03 2.08 -32.03
CA LYS A 54 22.42 2.15 -32.48
C LYS A 54 23.44 1.49 -31.54
N GLN A 55 23.10 1.23 -30.28
CA GLN A 55 23.99 0.48 -29.37
C GLN A 55 23.87 -1.05 -29.54
N LEU A 56 22.76 -1.53 -30.12
CA LEU A 56 22.58 -2.95 -30.48
C LEU A 56 22.93 -3.27 -31.95
N THR A 57 23.18 -2.28 -32.81
CA THR A 57 23.44 -2.50 -34.25
C THR A 57 24.86 -2.15 -34.73
N GLY A 58 25.78 -1.84 -33.81
CA GLY A 58 27.14 -1.40 -34.16
C GLY A 58 28.27 -2.43 -33.97
N ALA A 59 28.03 -3.54 -33.25
CA ALA A 59 29.03 -4.58 -33.06
C ALA A 59 28.59 -5.85 -33.82
N ALA A 60 29.54 -6.47 -34.54
CA ALA A 60 29.36 -7.84 -35.01
C ALA A 60 28.83 -8.72 -33.86
N PRO A 61 27.90 -9.67 -34.11
CA PRO A 61 27.22 -10.40 -33.06
C PRO A 61 28.25 -11.04 -32.11
N THR A 62 28.32 -10.54 -30.89
CA THR A 62 29.06 -11.22 -29.82
C THR A 62 28.25 -12.42 -29.36
N ALA A 63 28.91 -13.40 -28.74
CA ALA A 63 28.27 -14.62 -28.21
C ALA A 63 27.07 -14.36 -27.26
N GLN A 64 26.91 -13.13 -26.75
CA GLN A 64 25.80 -12.69 -25.91
C GLN A 64 24.47 -12.53 -26.69
N GLY A 65 24.49 -12.10 -27.96
CA GLY A 65 23.27 -11.90 -28.77
C GLY A 65 22.58 -13.20 -29.22
N LEU A 66 23.19 -14.36 -28.95
CA LEU A 66 22.61 -15.68 -29.19
C LEU A 66 22.26 -16.41 -27.89
N ALA A 67 22.53 -15.83 -26.72
CA ALA A 67 22.50 -16.54 -25.45
C ALA A 67 21.09 -17.08 -25.10
N LEU A 68 20.05 -16.29 -25.32
CA LEU A 68 18.66 -16.66 -24.99
C LEU A 68 17.86 -17.17 -26.20
N SER A 69 18.44 -17.15 -27.40
CA SER A 69 17.75 -17.32 -28.69
C SER A 69 16.98 -18.65 -28.85
N SER A 70 17.29 -19.65 -28.03
CA SER A 70 16.63 -20.97 -28.05
C SER A 70 15.59 -21.16 -26.92
N LEU A 71 15.49 -20.19 -26.00
CA LEU A 71 14.66 -20.30 -24.81
C LEU A 71 13.24 -19.77 -25.04
N ASP A 72 12.28 -20.48 -24.47
CA ASP A 72 10.95 -19.94 -24.19
C ASP A 72 10.95 -19.46 -22.75
N ILE A 73 10.69 -18.17 -22.52
CA ILE A 73 10.68 -17.53 -21.21
C ILE A 73 9.23 -17.22 -20.84
N ARG A 74 8.71 -17.90 -19.82
CA ARG A 74 7.51 -17.52 -19.08
C ARG A 74 7.92 -16.90 -17.75
N LEU A 75 7.91 -15.57 -17.70
CA LEU A 75 8.41 -14.81 -16.56
C LEU A 75 7.26 -14.31 -15.68
N MET A 76 7.35 -14.54 -14.37
CA MET A 76 6.44 -13.91 -13.40
C MET A 76 7.16 -12.78 -12.66
N PRO A 77 6.76 -11.51 -12.86
CA PRO A 77 7.14 -10.42 -11.98
C PRO A 77 6.36 -10.53 -10.67
N LEU A 78 7.01 -10.98 -9.59
CA LEU A 78 6.40 -11.20 -8.27
C LEU A 78 6.94 -10.18 -7.28
N GLY A 79 6.06 -9.43 -6.61
CA GLY A 79 6.53 -8.42 -5.67
C GLY A 79 5.44 -7.48 -5.17
N ASP A 80 5.87 -6.30 -4.74
CA ASP A 80 5.02 -5.26 -4.18
C ASP A 80 4.69 -4.13 -5.20
N SER A 81 4.52 -2.90 -4.70
CA SER A 81 4.21 -1.71 -5.50
C SER A 81 5.30 -1.36 -6.51
N ILE A 82 6.55 -1.75 -6.23
CA ILE A 82 7.68 -1.52 -7.14
C ILE A 82 7.55 -2.44 -8.36
N THR A 83 7.14 -3.69 -8.17
CA THR A 83 6.82 -4.60 -9.29
C THR A 83 5.54 -4.17 -10.02
N TYR A 84 4.55 -3.64 -9.29
CA TYR A 84 3.34 -3.05 -9.91
C TYR A 84 3.66 -1.85 -10.81
N GLY A 85 4.74 -1.10 -10.54
CA GLY A 85 5.15 0.06 -11.33
C GLY A 85 4.54 1.38 -10.83
N VAL A 86 4.32 1.51 -9.52
CA VAL A 86 3.87 2.78 -8.92
C VAL A 86 4.94 3.88 -9.18
N GLU A 87 4.50 5.12 -9.41
CA GLU A 87 5.32 6.27 -9.83
C GLU A 87 5.98 6.23 -11.22
N SER A 88 5.95 5.12 -11.97
CA SER A 88 6.36 5.19 -13.38
C SER A 88 5.29 5.92 -14.20
N ALA A 89 5.71 6.70 -15.20
CA ALA A 89 4.81 7.57 -15.98
C ALA A 89 3.68 6.78 -16.68
N ASP A 90 3.98 5.53 -17.04
CA ASP A 90 3.13 4.61 -17.78
C ASP A 90 2.53 3.47 -16.93
N ARG A 91 2.90 3.40 -15.64
CA ARG A 91 2.61 2.30 -14.70
C ARG A 91 3.14 0.91 -15.12
N ASN A 92 4.17 0.85 -15.96
CA ASN A 92 4.85 -0.40 -16.30
C ASN A 92 5.96 -0.76 -15.27
N GLY A 93 6.53 0.23 -14.58
CA GLY A 93 7.73 0.02 -13.76
C GLY A 93 8.88 -0.53 -14.60
N TYR A 94 9.70 -1.41 -14.03
CA TYR A 94 10.82 -2.05 -14.76
C TYR A 94 10.38 -3.07 -15.83
N ARG A 95 9.08 -3.39 -15.89
CA ARG A 95 8.59 -4.54 -16.65
C ARG A 95 8.68 -4.31 -18.15
N ASP A 96 8.48 -3.08 -18.62
CA ASP A 96 8.48 -2.78 -20.06
C ASP A 96 9.87 -3.00 -20.67
N GLU A 97 10.90 -2.37 -20.10
CA GLU A 97 12.27 -2.50 -20.58
C GLU A 97 12.79 -3.93 -20.44
N LEU A 98 12.46 -4.62 -19.33
CA LEU A 98 12.82 -6.03 -19.17
C LEU A 98 12.16 -6.90 -20.25
N TYR A 99 10.88 -6.67 -20.54
CA TYR A 99 10.17 -7.41 -21.59
C TYR A 99 10.81 -7.17 -22.95
N ASP A 100 11.16 -5.92 -23.29
CA ASP A 100 11.81 -5.57 -24.55
C ASP A 100 13.20 -6.20 -24.70
N TYR A 101 14.02 -6.19 -23.64
CA TYR A 101 15.30 -6.90 -23.65
C TYR A 101 15.12 -8.40 -23.93
N LEU A 102 14.17 -9.04 -23.26
CA LEU A 102 13.91 -10.46 -23.45
C LEU A 102 13.34 -10.73 -24.84
N LYS A 103 12.41 -9.91 -25.32
CA LYS A 103 11.73 -10.12 -26.60
C LYS A 103 12.67 -9.96 -27.79
N GLY A 104 13.68 -9.10 -27.67
CA GLY A 104 14.74 -8.96 -28.66
C GLY A 104 15.73 -10.13 -28.71
N ASN A 105 15.82 -10.95 -27.66
CA ASN A 105 16.91 -11.93 -27.50
C ASN A 105 16.46 -13.40 -27.30
N ALA A 106 15.21 -13.65 -26.90
CA ALA A 106 14.66 -14.98 -26.65
C ALA A 106 13.68 -15.43 -27.74
N ARG A 107 13.46 -16.74 -27.87
CA ARG A 107 12.57 -17.32 -28.89
C ARG A 107 11.11 -16.93 -28.66
N HIS A 108 10.65 -17.11 -27.43
CA HIS A 108 9.33 -16.68 -26.97
C HIS A 108 9.46 -16.07 -25.59
N VAL A 109 8.66 -15.02 -25.35
CA VAL A 109 8.54 -14.34 -24.07
C VAL A 109 7.06 -14.17 -23.79
N ASN A 110 6.66 -14.50 -22.57
CA ASN A 110 5.32 -14.35 -22.04
C ASN A 110 5.43 -13.98 -20.56
N PHE A 111 5.01 -12.77 -20.19
CA PHE A 111 4.84 -12.44 -18.79
C PHE A 111 3.54 -13.07 -18.28
N VAL A 112 3.49 -13.41 -16.99
CA VAL A 112 2.33 -14.07 -16.38
C VAL A 112 2.08 -13.56 -14.98
N GLY A 113 0.81 -13.54 -14.62
CA GLY A 113 0.33 -13.19 -13.29
C GLY A 113 -1.17 -12.90 -13.31
N SER A 114 -1.76 -12.67 -12.14
CA SER A 114 -3.18 -12.38 -11.98
C SER A 114 -3.51 -10.89 -12.19
N ALA A 115 -2.54 -10.00 -12.00
CA ALA A 115 -2.69 -8.57 -12.16
C ALA A 115 -2.26 -8.11 -13.56
N LYS A 116 -2.89 -7.03 -14.04
CA LYS A 116 -2.58 -6.39 -15.32
C LYS A 116 -2.53 -4.88 -15.15
N THR A 117 -1.36 -4.29 -15.35
CA THR A 117 -1.20 -2.83 -15.22
C THR A 117 -0.12 -2.26 -16.13
N GLY A 118 -0.38 -1.04 -16.60
CA GLY A 118 0.50 -0.27 -17.47
C GLY A 118 0.21 -0.45 -18.97
N SER A 119 0.85 0.36 -19.80
CA SER A 119 0.61 0.42 -21.25
C SER A 119 1.43 -0.58 -22.08
N MET A 120 2.35 -1.33 -21.47
CA MET A 120 3.17 -2.32 -22.18
C MET A 120 2.32 -3.42 -22.83
N LYS A 121 2.87 -4.06 -23.87
CA LYS A 121 2.13 -5.04 -24.68
C LYS A 121 1.69 -6.27 -23.89
N ASP A 122 2.57 -6.79 -23.05
CA ASP A 122 2.32 -7.95 -22.20
C ASP A 122 2.43 -7.50 -20.74
N ASN A 123 1.33 -6.93 -20.23
CA ASN A 123 1.30 -6.25 -18.95
C ASN A 123 0.90 -7.16 -17.77
N ASP A 124 1.03 -8.48 -17.94
CA ASP A 124 0.72 -9.47 -16.91
C ASP A 124 1.80 -9.48 -15.83
N HIS A 125 1.38 -9.44 -14.56
CA HIS A 125 2.30 -9.49 -13.42
C HIS A 125 1.63 -9.95 -12.12
N GLU A 126 2.45 -10.12 -11.10
CA GLU A 126 2.08 -10.48 -9.73
C GLU A 126 2.69 -9.50 -8.71
N GLY A 127 2.83 -8.22 -9.11
CA GLY A 127 3.07 -7.10 -8.19
C GLY A 127 1.80 -6.65 -7.47
N HIS A 128 1.86 -6.55 -6.14
CA HIS A 128 0.73 -6.18 -5.26
C HIS A 128 1.11 -5.01 -4.35
N PRO A 129 0.68 -3.77 -4.65
CA PRO A 129 1.10 -2.62 -3.89
C PRO A 129 0.67 -2.68 -2.42
N GLY A 130 1.59 -2.36 -1.51
CA GLY A 130 1.35 -2.37 -0.07
C GLY A 130 1.49 -3.74 0.61
N ASP A 131 1.60 -4.82 -0.16
CA ASP A 131 1.73 -6.17 0.39
C ASP A 131 3.13 -6.44 0.94
N ARG A 132 3.17 -7.10 2.09
CA ARG A 132 4.38 -7.63 2.72
C ARG A 132 4.74 -9.01 2.18
N ILE A 133 5.91 -9.52 2.55
CA ILE A 133 6.39 -10.85 2.14
C ILE A 133 5.36 -11.97 2.44
N ASP A 134 4.69 -11.93 3.59
CA ASP A 134 3.68 -12.93 3.98
C ASP A 134 2.43 -12.90 3.08
N GLU A 135 2.07 -11.73 2.59
CA GLU A 135 0.88 -11.53 1.76
C GLU A 135 1.18 -11.86 0.30
N ILE A 136 2.36 -11.45 -0.17
CA ILE A 136 2.90 -11.88 -1.46
C ILE A 136 3.00 -13.41 -1.52
N ALA A 137 3.37 -14.07 -0.40
CA ALA A 137 3.36 -15.53 -0.32
C ALA A 137 1.94 -16.12 -0.42
N GLY A 138 0.94 -15.48 0.18
CA GLY A 138 -0.47 -15.86 0.04
C GLY A 138 -0.97 -15.76 -1.40
N VAL A 139 -0.58 -14.72 -2.14
CA VAL A 139 -0.88 -14.59 -3.58
C VAL A 139 -0.13 -15.64 -4.40
N ALA A 140 1.17 -15.83 -4.13
CA ALA A 140 2.03 -16.77 -4.86
C ALA A 140 1.50 -18.21 -4.78
N ASP A 141 0.87 -18.58 -3.66
CA ASP A 141 0.22 -19.87 -3.42
C ASP A 141 -0.82 -20.24 -4.50
N CYS A 142 -1.41 -19.22 -5.14
CA CYS A 142 -2.34 -19.42 -6.25
C CYS A 142 -1.67 -19.24 -7.61
N SER A 143 -0.92 -18.16 -7.76
CA SER A 143 -0.45 -17.76 -9.08
C SER A 143 0.71 -18.62 -9.59
N VAL A 144 1.66 -18.99 -8.74
CA VAL A 144 2.81 -19.81 -9.14
C VAL A 144 2.38 -21.20 -9.63
N PRO A 145 1.58 -21.98 -8.88
CA PRO A 145 1.16 -23.28 -9.37
C PRO A 145 0.24 -23.17 -10.59
N ARG A 146 -0.54 -22.09 -10.73
CA ARG A 146 -1.38 -21.84 -11.92
C ARG A 146 -0.56 -21.60 -13.18
N TYR A 147 0.33 -20.61 -13.15
CA TYR A 147 1.01 -20.13 -14.35
C TYR A 147 2.30 -20.89 -14.68
N GLN A 148 2.84 -21.67 -13.73
CA GLN A 148 4.07 -22.45 -13.93
C GLN A 148 5.21 -21.63 -14.57
N PRO A 149 5.60 -20.47 -14.00
CA PRO A 149 6.68 -19.66 -14.57
C PRO A 149 8.01 -20.41 -14.52
N ASN A 150 8.83 -20.29 -15.57
CA ASN A 150 10.19 -20.84 -15.55
C ASN A 150 11.25 -19.83 -15.09
N VAL A 151 10.89 -18.54 -15.04
CA VAL A 151 11.69 -17.47 -14.47
C VAL A 151 10.80 -16.63 -13.55
N VAL A 152 11.25 -16.34 -12.33
CA VAL A 152 10.53 -15.45 -11.40
C VAL A 152 11.47 -14.32 -11.02
N THR A 153 11.05 -13.08 -11.20
CA THR A 153 11.72 -11.93 -10.57
C THR A 153 11.00 -11.64 -9.26
N LEU A 154 11.72 -11.67 -8.14
CA LEU A 154 11.15 -11.51 -6.80
C LEU A 154 11.75 -10.29 -6.10
N HIS A 155 10.94 -9.25 -5.92
CA HIS A 155 11.28 -8.06 -5.13
C HIS A 155 10.23 -7.84 -4.04
N ALA A 156 10.57 -8.25 -2.80
CA ALA A 156 9.64 -8.21 -1.67
C ALA A 156 10.37 -7.88 -0.36
N GLY A 157 9.73 -7.05 0.48
CA GLY A 157 10.23 -6.64 1.80
C GLY A 157 10.19 -5.14 2.08
N THR A 158 9.95 -4.30 1.06
CA THR A 158 9.84 -2.84 1.21
C THR A 158 8.72 -2.46 2.18
N ASN A 159 7.59 -3.15 2.08
CA ASN A 159 6.42 -2.95 2.93
C ASN A 159 6.64 -3.47 4.34
N ASP A 160 7.34 -4.59 4.53
CA ASP A 160 7.73 -5.07 5.86
C ASP A 160 8.53 -4.01 6.62
N ILE A 161 9.49 -3.38 5.94
CA ILE A 161 10.32 -2.31 6.50
C ILE A 161 9.50 -1.05 6.80
N SER A 162 8.70 -0.61 5.83
CA SER A 162 7.89 0.61 5.93
C SER A 162 6.80 0.49 6.99
N GLN A 163 6.22 -0.70 7.14
CA GLN A 163 5.16 -1.01 8.10
C GLN A 163 5.71 -1.51 9.45
N ASN A 164 7.04 -1.60 9.61
CA ASN A 164 7.69 -2.11 10.82
C ASN A 164 7.22 -3.52 11.23
N SER A 165 6.95 -4.38 10.24
CA SER A 165 6.34 -5.71 10.46
C SER A 165 7.40 -6.79 10.56
N ALA A 166 7.51 -7.42 11.74
CA ALA A 166 8.32 -8.62 11.99
C ALA A 166 9.73 -8.60 11.33
N LEU A 167 10.42 -7.45 11.43
CA LEU A 167 11.67 -7.20 10.69
C LEU A 167 12.75 -8.29 10.88
N PRO A 168 12.99 -8.82 12.11
CA PRO A 168 14.00 -9.85 12.30
C PRO A 168 13.74 -11.15 11.52
N SER A 169 12.47 -11.49 11.26
CA SER A 169 12.11 -12.71 10.54
C SER A 169 11.88 -12.49 9.04
N ALA A 170 11.93 -11.24 8.54
CA ALA A 170 11.66 -10.93 7.14
C ALA A 170 12.56 -11.71 6.15
N PRO A 171 13.90 -11.84 6.34
CA PRO A 171 14.72 -12.67 5.44
C PRO A 171 14.34 -14.16 5.46
N THR A 172 13.88 -14.67 6.60
CA THR A 172 13.39 -16.06 6.72
C THR A 172 12.06 -16.23 5.99
N ARG A 173 11.14 -15.26 6.08
CA ARG A 173 9.89 -15.28 5.30
C ARG A 173 10.16 -15.21 3.80
N LEU A 174 11.13 -14.41 3.36
CA LEU A 174 11.54 -14.38 1.95
C LEU A 174 12.08 -15.74 1.49
N ARG A 175 12.94 -16.38 2.30
CA ARG A 175 13.43 -17.75 2.04
C ARG A 175 12.27 -18.72 1.86
N ASN A 176 11.26 -18.67 2.72
CA ASN A 176 10.10 -19.55 2.66
C ASN A 176 9.26 -19.31 1.40
N LEU A 177 9.09 -18.05 0.97
CA LEU A 177 8.44 -17.70 -0.29
C LEU A 177 9.21 -18.26 -1.50
N VAL A 178 10.54 -18.20 -1.50
CA VAL A 178 11.36 -18.81 -2.56
C VAL A 178 11.19 -20.34 -2.57
N ASP A 179 11.17 -20.97 -1.38
CA ASP A 179 10.95 -22.41 -1.25
C ASP A 179 9.59 -22.84 -1.80
N GLN A 180 8.53 -22.11 -1.44
CA GLN A 180 7.18 -22.29 -1.95
C GLN A 180 7.14 -22.14 -3.47
N THR A 181 7.71 -21.04 -4.00
CA THR A 181 7.76 -20.77 -5.45
C THR A 181 8.41 -21.92 -6.23
N LEU A 182 9.52 -22.46 -5.74
CA LEU A 182 10.23 -23.56 -6.37
C LEU A 182 9.52 -24.91 -6.20
N ALA A 183 8.73 -25.09 -5.14
CA ALA A 183 7.89 -26.27 -4.97
C ALA A 183 6.70 -26.24 -5.93
N ASP A 184 6.06 -25.09 -6.07
CA ASP A 184 4.86 -24.91 -6.88
C ASP A 184 5.16 -24.80 -8.38
N SER A 185 6.33 -24.28 -8.75
CA SER A 185 6.86 -24.37 -10.11
C SER A 185 8.26 -25.00 -10.13
N PRO A 186 8.36 -26.34 -10.21
CA PRO A 186 9.61 -27.08 -10.12
C PRO A 186 10.64 -26.77 -11.22
N ARG A 187 10.22 -26.14 -12.32
CA ARG A 187 11.11 -25.72 -13.43
C ARG A 187 11.58 -24.27 -13.31
N ALA A 188 11.11 -23.52 -12.32
CA ALA A 188 11.49 -22.14 -12.11
C ALA A 188 12.97 -21.95 -11.75
N THR A 189 13.52 -20.82 -12.22
CA THR A 189 14.67 -20.14 -11.63
C THR A 189 14.18 -18.87 -10.96
N VAL A 190 14.52 -18.67 -9.69
CA VAL A 190 14.07 -17.49 -8.92
C VAL A 190 15.22 -16.49 -8.82
N LEU A 191 14.99 -15.28 -9.32
CA LEU A 191 15.90 -14.14 -9.23
C LEU A 191 15.40 -13.27 -8.06
N VAL A 192 16.12 -13.28 -6.94
CA VAL A 192 15.76 -12.57 -5.71
C VAL A 192 16.51 -11.24 -5.67
N ALA A 193 15.80 -10.12 -5.70
CA ALA A 193 16.44 -8.80 -5.63
C ALA A 193 16.80 -8.42 -4.20
N GLN A 194 17.94 -7.75 -4.05
CA GLN A 194 18.12 -6.79 -2.97
C GLN A 194 17.07 -5.69 -3.10
N LEU A 195 16.55 -5.21 -1.97
CA LEU A 195 15.66 -4.06 -1.96
C LEU A 195 16.43 -2.82 -2.42
N ILE A 196 15.82 -2.03 -3.29
CA ILE A 196 16.31 -0.70 -3.65
C ILE A 196 16.38 0.23 -2.41
N PRO A 197 17.15 1.33 -2.46
CA PRO A 197 17.19 2.31 -1.37
C PRO A 197 15.83 2.97 -1.11
N ILE A 198 15.71 3.61 0.06
CA ILE A 198 14.52 4.39 0.44
C ILE A 198 14.95 5.72 1.09
N GLY A 199 14.48 6.85 0.54
CA GLY A 199 14.81 8.18 1.07
C GLY A 199 13.95 8.61 2.26
N LYS A 200 12.95 7.82 2.64
CA LYS A 200 12.12 8.07 3.83
C LYS A 200 12.97 8.03 5.10
N ALA A 201 12.88 9.09 5.90
CA ALA A 201 13.70 9.28 7.10
C ALA A 201 13.61 8.08 8.06
N GLY A 202 14.78 7.54 8.44
CA GLY A 202 14.90 6.47 9.43
C GLY A 202 14.71 5.04 8.90
N LEU A 203 14.39 4.85 7.61
CA LEU A 203 14.13 3.51 7.06
C LEU A 203 15.35 2.86 6.36
N GLN A 204 16.28 3.63 5.78
CA GLN A 204 17.41 3.09 5.01
C GLN A 204 18.25 2.05 5.79
N SER A 205 18.55 2.31 7.07
CA SER A 205 19.33 1.35 7.89
C SER A 205 18.66 -0.03 8.04
N ARG A 206 17.32 -0.10 7.92
CA ARG A 206 16.55 -1.35 7.96
C ARG A 206 16.64 -2.09 6.62
N ILE A 207 16.63 -1.35 5.50
CA ILE A 207 16.91 -1.88 4.15
C ILE A 207 18.31 -2.48 4.12
N ASP A 208 19.30 -1.75 4.62
CA ASP A 208 20.70 -2.21 4.64
C ASP A 208 20.85 -3.51 5.45
N ALA A 209 20.21 -3.60 6.62
CA ALA A 209 20.23 -4.80 7.45
C ALA A 209 19.53 -6.00 6.77
N TYR A 210 18.40 -5.76 6.10
CA TYR A 210 17.69 -6.79 5.34
C TYR A 210 18.55 -7.30 4.16
N ASN A 211 19.07 -6.38 3.34
CA ASN A 211 19.91 -6.71 2.19
C ASN A 211 21.20 -7.42 2.57
N ALA A 212 21.80 -7.10 3.74
CA ALA A 212 22.98 -7.78 4.25
C ALA A 212 22.74 -9.26 4.60
N ALA A 213 21.49 -9.66 4.89
CA ALA A 213 21.14 -11.05 5.20
C ALA A 213 20.94 -11.91 3.92
N LEU A 214 20.54 -11.30 2.80
CA LEU A 214 20.16 -12.03 1.58
C LEU A 214 21.27 -12.88 0.96
N PRO A 215 22.56 -12.48 0.96
CA PRO A 215 23.64 -13.32 0.43
C PRO A 215 23.80 -14.67 1.17
N ALA A 216 23.47 -14.72 2.46
CA ALA A 216 23.47 -15.98 3.20
C ALA A 216 22.24 -16.82 2.83
N VAL A 217 21.06 -16.21 2.80
CA VAL A 217 19.81 -16.88 2.40
C VAL A 217 19.92 -17.54 1.02
N VAL A 218 20.40 -16.81 0.01
CA VAL A 218 20.52 -17.33 -1.36
C VAL A 218 21.57 -18.44 -1.43
N ARG A 219 22.69 -18.31 -0.71
CA ARG A 219 23.73 -19.36 -0.65
C ARG A 219 23.19 -20.64 -0.03
N ASP A 220 22.47 -20.55 1.08
CA ASP A 220 21.87 -21.71 1.73
C ASP A 220 20.89 -22.44 0.80
N LEU A 221 20.16 -21.71 -0.05
CA LEU A 221 19.27 -22.28 -1.07
C LEU A 221 20.07 -22.93 -2.21
N GLN A 222 21.15 -22.30 -2.67
CA GLN A 222 22.04 -22.85 -3.69
C GLN A 222 22.76 -24.12 -3.21
N ASP A 223 23.19 -24.17 -1.94
CA ASP A 223 23.81 -25.34 -1.33
C ASP A 223 22.84 -26.54 -1.23
N GLN A 224 21.53 -26.27 -1.23
CA GLN A 224 20.48 -27.28 -1.37
C GLN A 224 20.17 -27.64 -2.84
N GLY A 225 20.96 -27.15 -3.80
CA GLY A 225 20.79 -27.40 -5.23
C GLY A 225 19.68 -26.58 -5.90
N LYS A 226 19.13 -25.57 -5.22
CA LYS A 226 18.05 -24.73 -5.77
C LYS A 226 18.60 -23.69 -6.75
N ARG A 227 17.82 -23.42 -7.80
CA ARG A 227 18.15 -22.43 -8.86
C ARG A 227 17.71 -21.04 -8.45
N VAL A 228 18.50 -20.42 -7.58
CA VAL A 228 18.22 -19.10 -7.03
C VAL A 228 19.43 -18.19 -7.27
N LEU A 229 19.20 -16.98 -7.78
CA LEU A 229 20.24 -15.94 -7.91
C LEU A 229 19.86 -14.72 -7.08
N LEU A 230 20.86 -14.12 -6.44
CA LEU A 230 20.71 -12.79 -5.84
C LEU A 230 20.94 -11.74 -6.93
N VAL A 231 20.04 -10.78 -7.04
CA VAL A 231 20.13 -9.65 -7.98
C VAL A 231 20.56 -8.40 -7.21
N ASP A 232 21.67 -7.82 -7.64
CA ASP A 232 22.22 -6.59 -7.09
C ASP A 232 21.49 -5.38 -7.68
N MET A 233 20.83 -4.62 -6.81
CA MET A 233 20.07 -3.40 -7.16
C MET A 233 20.81 -2.11 -6.79
N SER A 234 22.08 -2.18 -6.41
CA SER A 234 22.88 -1.03 -5.93
C SER A 234 23.04 0.11 -6.94
N ARG A 235 22.79 -0.15 -8.23
CA ARG A 235 22.75 0.88 -9.28
C ARG A 235 21.59 1.87 -9.14
N VAL A 236 20.52 1.49 -8.46
CA VAL A 236 19.39 2.38 -8.13
C VAL A 236 19.79 3.25 -6.94
N LEU A 237 19.71 4.57 -7.12
CA LEU A 237 20.14 5.56 -6.15
C LEU A 237 18.93 6.31 -5.58
N VAL A 238 19.08 6.90 -4.39
CA VAL A 238 18.02 7.73 -3.78
C VAL A 238 17.59 8.90 -4.69
N THR A 239 18.48 9.36 -5.57
CA THR A 239 18.20 10.41 -6.56
C THR A 239 17.22 10.00 -7.66
N ASP A 240 16.98 8.70 -7.83
CA ASP A 240 16.11 8.13 -8.86
C ASP A 240 14.64 8.14 -8.41
N GLY A 241 14.16 9.27 -7.88
CA GLY A 241 12.76 9.48 -7.44
C GLY A 241 12.46 9.07 -5.99
N LEU A 242 13.44 8.58 -5.23
CA LEU A 242 13.23 7.96 -3.91
C LEU A 242 13.39 8.93 -2.73
N GLN A 243 13.62 10.23 -2.94
CA GLN A 243 14.01 11.19 -1.88
C GLN A 243 13.02 11.30 -0.72
N SER A 244 11.73 11.07 -0.97
CA SER A 244 10.68 11.02 0.05
C SER A 244 9.68 9.89 -0.18
N ASP A 245 10.05 8.96 -1.06
CA ASP A 245 9.22 7.83 -1.44
C ASP A 245 10.00 6.50 -1.40
N ALA A 246 9.31 5.40 -1.67
CA ALA A 246 9.85 4.07 -1.84
C ALA A 246 9.80 3.58 -3.30
N HIS A 247 9.22 4.39 -4.20
CA HIS A 247 9.04 4.06 -5.60
C HIS A 247 10.04 4.81 -6.48
N PRO A 248 10.77 4.12 -7.37
CA PRO A 248 11.63 4.76 -8.35
C PRO A 248 10.83 5.62 -9.33
N ASN A 249 11.52 6.59 -9.95
CA ASN A 249 11.09 7.17 -11.22
C ASN A 249 11.44 6.25 -12.40
N ASP A 250 11.11 6.68 -13.62
CA ASP A 250 11.38 5.91 -14.85
C ASP A 250 12.87 5.53 -14.99
N ASP A 251 13.80 6.44 -14.70
CA ASP A 251 15.25 6.16 -14.72
C ASP A 251 15.66 5.04 -13.74
N GLY A 252 15.10 5.07 -12.53
CA GLY A 252 15.34 4.05 -11.52
C GLY A 252 14.78 2.69 -11.91
N TYR A 253 13.59 2.67 -12.52
CA TYR A 253 12.99 1.44 -13.06
C TYR A 253 13.81 0.86 -14.23
N ALA A 254 14.31 1.70 -15.14
CA ALA A 254 15.18 1.26 -16.23
C ALA A 254 16.47 0.59 -15.70
N LYS A 255 17.04 1.11 -14.62
CA LYS A 255 18.19 0.49 -13.94
C LYS A 255 17.84 -0.87 -13.34
N MET A 256 16.68 -1.01 -12.70
CA MET A 256 16.19 -2.31 -12.21
C MET A 256 16.03 -3.31 -13.35
N ALA A 257 15.45 -2.89 -14.49
CA ALA A 257 15.26 -3.74 -15.66
C ALA A 257 16.59 -4.30 -16.20
N ALA A 258 17.64 -3.47 -16.26
CA ALA A 258 18.97 -3.90 -16.65
C ALA A 258 19.56 -4.94 -15.66
N ALA A 259 19.43 -4.73 -14.35
CA ALA A 259 19.90 -5.69 -13.34
C ALA A 259 19.16 -7.03 -13.42
N TRP A 260 17.85 -7.00 -13.67
CA TRP A 260 17.06 -8.22 -13.93
C TRP A 260 17.54 -8.96 -15.18
N TYR A 261 17.72 -8.25 -16.29
CA TYR A 261 18.14 -8.85 -17.56
C TYR A 261 19.53 -9.49 -17.47
N GLU A 262 20.50 -8.81 -16.86
CA GLU A 262 21.83 -9.37 -16.58
C GLU A 262 21.76 -10.65 -15.75
N SER A 263 20.83 -10.71 -14.79
CA SER A 263 20.61 -11.90 -13.95
C SER A 263 19.95 -13.06 -14.70
N VAL A 264 19.08 -12.77 -15.69
CA VAL A 264 18.54 -13.79 -16.61
C VAL A 264 19.66 -14.37 -17.48
N LEU A 265 20.56 -13.53 -18.01
CA LEU A 265 21.71 -13.98 -18.78
C LEU A 265 22.63 -14.88 -17.93
N GLU A 266 22.89 -14.50 -16.68
CA GLU A 266 23.69 -15.31 -15.75
C GLU A 266 23.02 -16.65 -15.41
N ALA A 267 21.70 -16.67 -15.15
CA ALA A 267 20.95 -17.90 -14.94
C ALA A 267 21.04 -18.85 -16.16
N ASN A 268 20.93 -18.30 -17.37
CA ASN A 268 21.09 -19.08 -18.59
C ASN A 268 22.52 -19.60 -18.76
N ARG A 269 23.54 -18.79 -18.46
CA ARG A 269 24.95 -19.21 -18.50
C ARG A 269 25.24 -20.39 -17.57
N ARG A 270 24.50 -20.51 -16.46
CA ARG A 270 24.54 -21.64 -15.53
C ARG A 270 23.69 -22.84 -15.96
N GLY A 271 22.96 -22.74 -17.08
CA GLY A 271 22.04 -23.76 -17.57
C GLY A 271 20.80 -23.93 -16.69
N TRP A 272 20.41 -22.90 -15.92
CA TRP A 272 19.33 -23.00 -14.95
C TRP A 272 17.94 -22.75 -15.54
N ILE A 273 17.86 -22.00 -16.64
CA ILE A 273 16.59 -21.72 -17.33
C ILE A 273 16.18 -22.94 -18.14
N GLN A 274 15.08 -23.56 -17.75
CA GLN A 274 14.46 -24.67 -18.45
C GLN A 274 13.20 -24.18 -19.16
N ALA A 275 12.71 -24.89 -20.19
CA ALA A 275 11.41 -24.58 -20.77
C ALA A 275 10.30 -24.59 -19.67
N PRO A 276 9.23 -23.80 -19.79
CA PRO A 276 8.16 -23.84 -18.80
C PRO A 276 7.37 -25.16 -18.88
N LEU A 277 6.74 -25.55 -17.77
CA LEU A 277 5.67 -26.57 -17.82
C LEU A 277 4.41 -25.94 -18.45
N PRO A 278 3.46 -26.74 -18.97
CA PRO A 278 2.14 -26.22 -19.32
C PRO A 278 1.50 -25.51 -18.13
N GLU A 279 0.71 -24.47 -18.39
CA GLU A 279 -0.09 -23.84 -17.33
C GLU A 279 -1.14 -24.82 -16.82
N ASN A 280 -1.44 -24.72 -15.54
CA ASN A 280 -2.51 -25.48 -14.93
C ASN A 280 -3.86 -24.79 -15.15
N ALA A 281 -4.93 -25.59 -15.20
CA ALA A 281 -6.29 -25.07 -15.25
C ALA A 281 -6.55 -24.13 -14.06
N PRO A 282 -7.41 -23.11 -14.22
CA PRO A 282 -7.80 -22.26 -13.09
C PRO A 282 -8.45 -23.13 -12.01
N THR A 283 -7.80 -23.26 -10.87
CA THR A 283 -8.37 -23.90 -9.68
C THR A 283 -8.97 -22.83 -8.78
N ALA A 284 -9.99 -23.19 -8.00
CA ALA A 284 -10.47 -22.36 -6.90
C ALA A 284 -9.38 -22.32 -5.82
N CYS A 285 -8.45 -21.38 -5.98
CA CYS A 285 -7.45 -21.07 -4.99
C CYS A 285 -7.91 -19.81 -4.27
N SER A 286 -8.06 -19.90 -2.95
CA SER A 286 -8.18 -18.73 -2.10
C SER A 286 -6.74 -18.34 -1.76
N PRO A 287 -6.16 -17.30 -2.41
CA PRO A 287 -4.83 -16.84 -2.04
C PRO A 287 -4.92 -16.55 -0.58
N GLY A 288 -4.16 -17.30 0.24
CA GLY A 288 -4.41 -17.46 1.66
C GLY A 288 -4.78 -16.12 2.25
N GLY A 289 -6.09 -15.84 2.32
CA GLY A 289 -6.62 -14.64 2.90
C GLY A 289 -6.43 -14.98 4.34
N SER A 290 -5.31 -14.53 4.89
CA SER A 290 -4.81 -15.08 6.13
C SER A 290 -6.02 -15.14 7.06
N ASP A 291 -6.36 -16.31 7.60
CA ASP A 291 -7.25 -16.36 8.76
C ASP A 291 -6.51 -15.74 9.96
N ASP A 292 -5.74 -14.66 9.72
CA ASP A 292 -5.01 -13.86 10.66
C ASP A 292 -6.08 -13.18 11.50
N PRO A 293 -6.31 -13.71 12.72
CA PRO A 293 -7.30 -13.18 13.61
C PRO A 293 -6.67 -12.00 14.36
N ALA A 294 -5.82 -11.18 13.71
CA ALA A 294 -5.19 -10.02 14.31
C ALA A 294 -6.23 -9.21 15.11
N LEU A 295 -7.43 -9.05 14.55
CA LEU A 295 -8.57 -8.40 15.20
C LEU A 295 -9.51 -9.35 15.94
N GLY A 296 -9.37 -10.67 15.80
CA GLY A 296 -10.21 -11.71 16.40
C GLY A 296 -11.25 -12.33 15.45
N ALA A 297 -12.01 -13.32 15.93
CA ALA A 297 -12.93 -14.13 15.12
C ALA A 297 -14.13 -13.33 14.54
N GLY A 298 -14.43 -12.17 15.13
CA GLY A 298 -15.44 -11.24 14.65
C GLY A 298 -15.05 -10.48 13.38
N TRP A 299 -13.85 -10.71 12.84
CA TRP A 299 -13.28 -9.93 11.76
C TRP A 299 -12.74 -10.83 10.65
N ARG A 300 -12.95 -10.44 9.39
CA ARG A 300 -12.31 -11.09 8.23
C ARG A 300 -11.34 -10.14 7.57
N THR A 301 -10.05 -10.48 7.56
CA THR A 301 -9.05 -9.70 6.81
C THR A 301 -9.36 -9.65 5.32
N LEU A 302 -9.10 -8.49 4.72
CA LEU A 302 -9.16 -8.28 3.28
C LEU A 302 -7.80 -7.99 2.65
N GLY A 303 -6.75 -7.85 3.47
CA GLY A 303 -5.45 -7.36 3.01
C GLY A 303 -5.51 -5.87 2.63
N VAL A 304 -4.61 -5.44 1.74
CA VAL A 304 -4.63 -4.10 1.17
C VAL A 304 -5.75 -4.02 0.13
N ILE A 305 -6.74 -3.17 0.38
CA ILE A 305 -7.87 -2.97 -0.52
C ILE A 305 -7.68 -1.76 -1.44
N ALA A 306 -6.86 -0.78 -1.05
CA ALA A 306 -6.52 0.36 -1.89
C ALA A 306 -5.01 0.63 -1.75
N PRO A 307 -4.26 0.76 -2.85
CA PRO A 307 -2.81 0.90 -2.78
C PRO A 307 -2.31 2.33 -2.54
N GLY A 308 -3.20 3.33 -2.59
CA GLY A 308 -2.81 4.74 -2.78
C GLY A 308 -2.95 5.17 -4.25
N TYR A 309 -2.95 6.47 -4.53
CA TYR A 309 -2.96 6.97 -5.91
C TYR A 309 -1.57 7.13 -6.54
N GLY A 310 -0.50 6.91 -5.76
CA GLY A 310 0.83 7.38 -6.11
C GLY A 310 0.97 8.92 -6.00
N GLY A 311 2.19 9.40 -5.75
CA GLY A 311 2.55 10.82 -5.78
C GLY A 311 2.50 11.55 -4.43
N THR A 312 2.34 12.88 -4.48
CA THR A 312 2.44 13.76 -3.30
C THR A 312 1.49 13.30 -2.19
N PRO A 313 1.97 13.07 -0.96
CA PRO A 313 1.15 12.54 0.13
C PRO A 313 -0.06 13.46 0.41
N GLY A 314 -1.25 12.95 0.15
CA GLY A 314 -2.52 13.53 0.60
C GLY A 314 -3.10 12.71 1.75
N ARG A 315 -3.95 13.33 2.58
CA ARG A 315 -4.65 12.61 3.64
C ARG A 315 -5.76 11.77 3.02
N THR A 316 -5.73 10.47 3.28
CA THR A 316 -6.79 9.55 2.86
C THR A 316 -7.98 9.59 3.83
N ILE A 317 -9.17 9.66 3.25
CA ILE A 317 -10.48 9.61 3.90
C ILE A 317 -11.30 8.56 3.16
N ILE A 318 -12.10 7.80 3.90
CA ILE A 318 -13.10 6.89 3.36
C ILE A 318 -14.47 7.47 3.69
N ALA A 319 -15.25 7.79 2.66
CA ALA A 319 -16.47 8.60 2.76
C ALA A 319 -17.49 8.17 1.70
N GLU A 320 -18.79 8.25 1.99
CA GLU A 320 -19.84 7.87 1.04
C GLU A 320 -20.14 9.04 0.10
N LEU A 321 -19.71 9.01 -1.17
CA LEU A 321 -19.88 10.16 -2.07
C LEU A 321 -21.07 10.03 -3.01
N ASN A 322 -21.65 8.84 -3.16
CA ASN A 322 -22.52 8.54 -4.29
C ASN A 322 -23.89 7.93 -3.89
N SER A 323 -24.09 7.64 -2.60
CA SER A 323 -25.28 7.06 -1.98
C SER A 323 -25.54 5.60 -2.38
N ASP A 324 -24.50 4.80 -2.67
CA ASP A 324 -24.63 3.36 -2.91
C ASP A 324 -24.41 2.50 -1.65
N LYS A 325 -24.18 3.15 -0.51
CA LYS A 325 -23.91 2.58 0.82
C LYS A 325 -22.51 1.97 0.93
N ARG A 326 -21.64 2.16 -0.04
CA ARG A 326 -20.26 1.68 -0.02
C ARG A 326 -19.36 2.89 0.05
N ALA A 327 -18.62 3.00 1.13
CA ALA A 327 -17.72 4.12 1.29
C ALA A 327 -16.63 4.14 0.20
N ASP A 328 -16.40 5.34 -0.33
CA ASP A 328 -15.52 5.66 -1.44
C ASP A 328 -14.13 6.09 -0.98
N TYR A 329 -13.13 5.90 -1.84
CA TYR A 329 -11.73 6.19 -1.54
C TYR A 329 -11.39 7.63 -1.94
N VAL A 330 -11.01 8.47 -0.97
CA VAL A 330 -10.74 9.90 -1.17
C VAL A 330 -9.33 10.26 -0.71
N GLN A 331 -8.55 10.90 -1.59
CA GLN A 331 -7.26 11.49 -1.22
C GLN A 331 -7.33 13.02 -1.30
N VAL A 332 -7.23 13.66 -0.12
CA VAL A 332 -7.25 15.12 0.02
C VAL A 332 -5.82 15.67 -0.05
N TYR A 333 -5.59 16.59 -0.98
CA TYR A 333 -4.31 17.26 -1.18
C TYR A 333 -4.08 18.41 -0.19
N PRO A 334 -2.83 18.90 -0.04
CA PRO A 334 -2.51 19.98 0.89
C PRO A 334 -3.31 21.28 0.70
N ASP A 335 -3.80 21.56 -0.51
CA ASP A 335 -4.60 22.75 -0.86
C ASP A 335 -6.11 22.57 -0.64
N GLY A 336 -6.53 21.42 -0.10
CA GLY A 336 -7.94 21.09 0.14
C GLY A 336 -8.69 20.55 -1.08
N SER A 337 -8.10 20.51 -2.27
CA SER A 337 -8.64 19.72 -3.39
C SER A 337 -8.52 18.23 -3.10
N PHE A 338 -9.24 17.38 -3.84
CA PHE A 338 -9.16 15.93 -3.65
C PHE A 338 -9.31 15.16 -4.95
N ARG A 339 -8.82 13.91 -4.95
CA ARG A 339 -9.13 12.89 -5.95
C ARG A 339 -9.99 11.81 -5.28
N ALA A 340 -10.96 11.26 -6.01
CA ALA A 340 -11.84 10.22 -5.48
C ALA A 340 -12.00 9.05 -6.45
N SER A 341 -12.21 7.86 -5.90
CA SER A 341 -12.57 6.64 -6.61
C SER A 341 -13.80 6.05 -5.96
N ALA A 342 -14.83 5.80 -6.76
CA ALA A 342 -16.06 5.17 -6.30
C ALA A 342 -15.84 3.67 -6.07
N ASN A 343 -16.42 3.12 -5.01
CA ASN A 343 -16.43 1.69 -4.71
C ASN A 343 -17.61 1.00 -5.39
N THR A 344 -17.40 0.46 -6.59
CA THR A 344 -18.49 -0.17 -7.34
C THR A 344 -18.76 -1.61 -6.89
N VAL A 345 -19.94 -2.14 -7.27
CA VAL A 345 -20.39 -3.49 -6.90
C VAL A 345 -19.41 -4.57 -7.39
N GLY A 346 -18.51 -4.97 -6.51
CA GLY A 346 -17.66 -6.16 -6.61
C GLY A 346 -18.16 -7.31 -5.74
N THR A 347 -17.26 -8.23 -5.38
CA THR A 347 -17.55 -9.22 -4.31
C THR A 347 -17.58 -8.49 -2.97
N PRO A 348 -18.52 -8.76 -2.04
CA PRO A 348 -18.50 -8.16 -0.70
C PRO A 348 -17.13 -8.27 -0.01
N GLY A 349 -16.56 -7.13 0.39
CA GLY A 349 -15.20 -7.03 0.91
C GLY A 349 -14.08 -7.16 -0.12
N LYS A 350 -14.36 -6.89 -1.39
CA LYS A 350 -13.35 -6.64 -2.42
C LYS A 350 -13.78 -5.40 -3.19
N PRO A 351 -13.45 -4.21 -2.68
CA PRO A 351 -13.77 -2.95 -3.35
C PRO A 351 -13.26 -2.94 -4.80
N ASP A 352 -14.06 -2.42 -5.71
CA ASP A 352 -13.66 -2.16 -7.10
C ASP A 352 -13.62 -0.66 -7.31
N TRP A 353 -12.41 -0.09 -7.34
CA TRP A 353 -12.20 1.36 -7.31
C TRP A 353 -12.23 1.96 -8.71
N VAL A 354 -13.29 2.71 -9.02
CA VAL A 354 -13.41 3.46 -10.28
C VAL A 354 -13.05 4.92 -10.04
N ASP A 355 -11.94 5.40 -10.61
CA ASP A 355 -11.54 6.81 -10.51
C ASP A 355 -12.63 7.74 -11.07
N VAL A 356 -13.18 8.59 -10.22
CA VAL A 356 -14.22 9.57 -10.58
C VAL A 356 -13.65 10.97 -10.79
N GLY A 357 -12.34 11.15 -10.63
CA GLY A 357 -11.60 12.35 -10.99
C GLY A 357 -11.19 13.23 -9.81
N ARG A 358 -10.79 14.47 -10.13
CA ARG A 358 -10.31 15.48 -9.18
C ARG A 358 -11.31 16.62 -9.01
N TYR A 359 -11.45 17.09 -7.78
CA TYR A 359 -12.44 18.08 -7.37
C TYR A 359 -11.80 19.14 -6.46
N ALA A 360 -12.20 20.40 -6.62
CA ALA A 360 -11.77 21.50 -5.76
C ALA A 360 -12.97 22.37 -5.36
N PRO A 361 -13.87 21.86 -4.47
CA PRO A 361 -15.12 22.56 -4.14
C PRO A 361 -14.92 23.98 -3.59
N ALA A 362 -13.82 24.19 -2.86
CA ALA A 362 -13.49 25.44 -2.20
C ALA A 362 -12.34 26.22 -2.88
N ALA A 363 -12.14 26.07 -4.19
CA ALA A 363 -11.04 26.70 -4.94
C ALA A 363 -10.93 28.23 -4.80
N GLN A 364 -12.03 28.89 -4.44
CA GLN A 364 -12.10 30.33 -4.18
C GLN A 364 -11.57 30.75 -2.79
N LEU A 365 -11.21 29.78 -1.95
CA LEU A 365 -10.68 29.98 -0.59
C LEU A 365 -9.26 29.45 -0.50
N THR A 366 -8.47 29.99 0.43
CA THR A 366 -7.24 29.32 0.87
C THR A 366 -7.61 28.26 1.90
N VAL A 367 -7.53 26.99 1.52
CA VAL A 367 -7.87 25.85 2.35
C VAL A 367 -6.62 24.99 2.57
N SER A 368 -6.47 24.45 3.77
CA SER A 368 -5.51 23.37 4.02
C SER A 368 -6.22 22.02 4.00
N GLY A 369 -5.58 20.98 3.45
CA GLY A 369 -6.11 19.61 3.46
C GLY A 369 -6.49 19.07 4.86
N ASP A 370 -5.87 19.61 5.92
CA ASP A 370 -6.19 19.30 7.31
C ASP A 370 -7.54 19.86 7.78
N GLU A 371 -8.10 20.83 7.05
CA GLU A 371 -9.40 21.45 7.33
C GLU A 371 -10.57 20.66 6.72
N VAL A 372 -10.29 19.80 5.74
CA VAL A 372 -11.33 19.10 4.98
C VAL A 372 -11.99 18.00 5.80
N ARG A 373 -13.31 17.95 5.84
CA ARG A 373 -14.09 16.81 6.38
C ARG A 373 -15.18 16.44 5.38
N PHE A 374 -15.71 15.24 5.55
CA PHE A 374 -16.85 14.71 4.80
C PHE A 374 -17.90 14.30 5.84
N ALA A 375 -19.15 14.67 5.60
CA ALA A 375 -20.30 14.36 6.45
C ALA A 375 -21.61 14.62 5.73
N ASP A 376 -22.61 13.76 5.86
CA ASP A 376 -23.93 13.94 5.25
C ASP A 376 -24.80 14.89 6.10
N LEU A 377 -24.74 16.19 5.81
CA LEU A 377 -25.45 17.20 6.62
C LEU A 377 -26.93 17.32 6.23
N ASN A 378 -27.33 16.83 5.06
CA ASN A 378 -28.70 16.95 4.56
C ASN A 378 -29.45 15.60 4.55
N GLY A 379 -28.80 14.50 4.89
CA GLY A 379 -29.40 13.17 4.97
C GLY A 379 -29.81 12.60 3.62
N ASP A 380 -29.11 12.98 2.55
CA ASP A 380 -29.37 12.48 1.19
C ASP A 380 -28.54 11.24 0.80
N GLY A 381 -27.78 10.73 1.77
CA GLY A 381 -26.90 9.58 1.68
C GLY A 381 -25.56 9.90 1.02
N ARG A 382 -25.22 11.17 0.79
CA ARG A 382 -23.92 11.58 0.24
C ARG A 382 -23.24 12.53 1.19
N ASP A 383 -22.01 12.19 1.54
CA ASP A 383 -21.17 13.05 2.35
C ASP A 383 -20.87 14.35 1.60
N ASP A 384 -21.13 15.46 2.30
CA ASP A 384 -20.84 16.82 1.85
C ASP A 384 -19.38 17.19 2.12
N TYR A 385 -18.81 18.04 1.27
CA TYR A 385 -17.47 18.55 1.49
C TYR A 385 -17.50 19.71 2.49
N LEU A 386 -16.77 19.58 3.59
CA LEU A 386 -16.70 20.57 4.66
C LEU A 386 -15.30 21.17 4.78
N VAL A 387 -15.22 22.48 5.01
CA VAL A 387 -14.01 23.18 5.47
C VAL A 387 -14.21 23.58 6.92
N VAL A 388 -13.49 22.91 7.82
CA VAL A 388 -13.50 23.19 9.26
C VAL A 388 -12.29 24.05 9.60
N GLY A 389 -12.50 25.36 9.72
CA GLY A 389 -11.43 26.30 10.07
C GLY A 389 -10.91 26.13 11.50
N SER A 390 -9.77 26.73 11.81
CA SER A 390 -9.14 26.66 13.15
C SER A 390 -10.02 27.18 14.30
N THR A 391 -10.90 28.14 14.02
CA THR A 391 -11.89 28.68 14.97
C THR A 391 -13.26 27.98 14.85
N SER A 392 -13.31 26.76 14.32
CA SER A 392 -14.51 25.94 14.12
C SER A 392 -15.64 26.61 13.34
N VAL A 393 -15.31 27.57 12.47
CA VAL A 393 -16.24 27.99 11.41
C VAL A 393 -16.28 26.86 10.39
N VAL A 394 -17.44 26.22 10.26
CA VAL A 394 -17.65 25.13 9.30
C VAL A 394 -18.35 25.71 8.08
N ARG A 395 -17.70 25.60 6.92
CA ARG A 395 -18.32 25.89 5.62
C ARG A 395 -18.63 24.58 4.90
N ALA A 396 -19.83 24.44 4.37
CA ALA A 396 -20.27 23.25 3.66
C ALA A 396 -20.48 23.51 2.17
N TYR A 397 -20.23 22.46 1.39
CA TYR A 397 -20.49 22.37 -0.03
C TYR A 397 -21.27 21.08 -0.27
N LEU A 398 -22.53 21.23 -0.68
CA LEU A 398 -23.45 20.12 -0.86
C LEU A 398 -23.00 19.22 -1.99
N ASN A 399 -22.87 17.91 -1.72
CA ASN A 399 -22.60 16.90 -2.73
C ASN A 399 -23.90 16.53 -3.47
N VAL A 400 -24.02 16.99 -4.71
CA VAL A 400 -25.18 16.77 -5.56
C VAL A 400 -24.81 15.98 -6.81
N LYS A 401 -25.81 15.33 -7.41
CA LYS A 401 -25.64 14.64 -8.70
C LYS A 401 -25.45 15.68 -9.82
N GLY A 402 -24.23 15.73 -10.35
CA GLY A 402 -23.86 16.54 -11.50
C GLY A 402 -24.25 15.92 -12.85
N PRO A 403 -23.97 16.62 -13.96
CA PRO A 403 -24.23 16.11 -15.31
C PRO A 403 -23.57 14.75 -15.54
N GLY A 404 -24.33 13.82 -16.15
CA GLY A 404 -23.83 12.46 -16.41
C GLY A 404 -23.58 11.63 -15.15
N GLY A 405 -24.14 12.00 -14.00
CA GLY A 405 -23.99 11.28 -12.74
C GLY A 405 -22.67 11.51 -12.01
N ARG A 406 -21.85 12.47 -12.48
CA ARG A 406 -20.60 12.85 -11.79
C ARG A 406 -20.88 13.58 -10.47
N LEU A 407 -19.92 13.55 -9.55
CA LEU A 407 -19.99 14.36 -8.34
C LEU A 407 -20.00 15.85 -8.70
N ALA A 408 -20.80 16.64 -7.98
CA ALA A 408 -20.80 18.09 -8.07
C ALA A 408 -20.99 18.68 -6.68
N PHE A 409 -20.24 19.75 -6.38
CA PHE A 409 -20.27 20.37 -5.06
C PHE A 409 -20.79 21.81 -5.16
N VAL A 410 -21.91 22.07 -4.51
CA VAL A 410 -22.58 23.39 -4.56
C VAL A 410 -22.33 24.12 -3.24
N PRO A 411 -21.83 25.37 -3.24
CA PRO A 411 -21.64 26.13 -2.01
C PRO A 411 -22.95 26.25 -1.21
N TRP A 412 -22.96 25.72 0.01
CA TRP A 412 -24.09 25.85 0.93
C TRP A 412 -23.92 27.07 1.83
N GLY A 413 -22.68 27.30 2.32
CA GLY A 413 -22.33 28.45 3.14
C GLY A 413 -21.76 28.04 4.50
N ILE A 414 -21.84 28.94 5.48
CA ILE A 414 -21.41 28.66 6.85
C ILE A 414 -22.55 27.91 7.56
N VAL A 415 -22.29 26.66 7.95
CA VAL A 415 -23.26 25.77 8.61
C VAL A 415 -23.10 25.72 10.12
N PHE A 416 -21.93 26.12 10.64
CA PHE A 416 -21.68 26.19 12.07
C PHE A 416 -20.64 27.26 12.40
N ARG A 417 -20.84 27.95 13.51
CA ARG A 417 -19.90 28.92 14.07
C ARG A 417 -20.11 29.04 15.57
N ASP A 418 -19.13 28.56 16.34
CA ASP A 418 -19.07 28.77 17.77
C ASP A 418 -17.60 28.89 18.19
N ALA A 419 -17.24 30.02 18.78
CA ALA A 419 -15.86 30.31 19.18
C ALA A 419 -15.37 29.47 20.37
N SER A 420 -16.27 28.76 21.07
CA SER A 420 -15.92 27.84 22.15
C SER A 420 -15.42 26.47 21.66
N PHE A 421 -15.45 26.23 20.34
CA PHE A 421 -14.99 25.00 19.69
C PHE A 421 -13.59 25.15 19.08
N ASN A 422 -12.97 24.00 18.82
CA ASN A 422 -11.72 23.90 18.08
C ASN A 422 -11.85 22.77 17.06
N ARG A 423 -11.31 22.93 15.85
CA ARG A 423 -11.25 21.87 14.81
C ARG A 423 -10.87 20.49 15.37
N ASN A 424 -9.92 20.43 16.31
CA ASN A 424 -9.42 19.18 16.86
C ASN A 424 -10.47 18.43 17.70
N ASN A 425 -11.43 19.14 18.33
CA ASN A 425 -12.45 18.54 19.17
C ASN A 425 -13.81 18.33 18.47
N LEU A 426 -13.91 18.69 17.19
CA LEU A 426 -15.13 18.61 16.41
C LEU A 426 -15.14 17.35 15.54
N ARG A 427 -16.24 16.61 15.57
CA ARG A 427 -16.51 15.43 14.72
C ARG A 427 -17.91 15.52 14.15
N PHE A 428 -18.18 14.71 13.13
CA PHE A 428 -19.48 14.54 12.51
C PHE A 428 -19.81 13.05 12.49
N ALA A 429 -21.04 12.70 12.87
CA ALA A 429 -21.59 11.34 12.75
C ALA A 429 -23.08 11.36 13.11
N ASP A 430 -23.90 10.54 12.45
CA ASP A 430 -25.31 10.35 12.80
C ASP A 430 -25.47 9.58 14.12
N VAL A 431 -25.58 10.29 15.25
CA VAL A 431 -25.77 9.65 16.57
C VAL A 431 -27.26 9.47 16.92
N THR A 432 -28.16 9.97 16.07
CA THR A 432 -29.61 9.87 16.28
C THR A 432 -30.25 8.76 15.46
N GLY A 433 -29.62 8.34 14.36
CA GLY A 433 -30.13 7.42 13.35
C GLY A 433 -31.21 8.02 12.47
N ASP A 434 -31.15 9.34 12.22
CA ASP A 434 -32.11 10.04 11.36
C ASP A 434 -31.60 10.28 9.93
N GLY A 435 -30.41 9.74 9.63
CA GLY A 435 -29.73 9.82 8.35
C GLY A 435 -28.86 11.06 8.20
N ARG A 436 -28.88 12.01 9.14
CA ARG A 436 -28.05 13.22 9.09
C ARG A 436 -26.91 13.14 10.10
N ASP A 437 -25.73 13.55 9.67
CA ASP A 437 -24.62 13.69 10.58
C ASP A 437 -24.84 14.84 11.57
N ASP A 438 -24.68 14.49 12.85
CA ASP A 438 -24.70 15.42 13.97
C ASP A 438 -23.31 15.98 14.24
N LEU A 439 -23.23 17.16 14.84
CA LEU A 439 -21.97 17.76 15.26
C LEU A 439 -21.63 17.31 16.68
N LEU A 440 -20.44 16.75 16.87
CA LEU A 440 -19.98 16.22 18.15
C LEU A 440 -18.79 17.01 18.68
N ARG A 441 -18.88 17.44 19.94
CA ARG A 441 -17.76 18.06 20.68
C ARG A 441 -17.16 17.07 21.65
N VAL A 442 -15.93 16.64 21.40
CA VAL A 442 -15.20 15.67 22.22
C VAL A 442 -14.27 16.38 23.21
N GLY A 443 -14.47 16.13 24.50
CA GLY A 443 -13.62 16.63 25.58
C GLY A 443 -12.29 15.87 25.69
N ALA A 444 -11.34 16.43 26.45
CA ALA A 444 -9.99 15.87 26.61
C ALA A 444 -9.98 14.43 27.18
N LYS A 445 -11.00 14.04 27.94
CA LYS A 445 -11.18 12.69 28.51
C LYS A 445 -12.20 11.83 27.72
N GLY A 446 -12.51 12.22 26.48
CA GLY A 446 -13.43 11.50 25.62
C GLY A 446 -14.92 11.65 25.94
N ALA A 447 -15.32 12.56 26.84
CA ALA A 447 -16.73 12.91 27.02
C ALA A 447 -17.26 13.70 25.80
N VAL A 448 -18.55 13.57 25.47
CA VAL A 448 -19.11 14.10 24.22
C VAL A 448 -20.40 14.87 24.49
N HIS A 449 -20.45 16.09 23.95
CA HIS A 449 -21.71 16.82 23.74
C HIS A 449 -22.09 16.69 22.27
N ALA A 450 -23.31 16.21 21.99
CA ALA A 450 -23.84 16.18 20.64
C ALA A 450 -24.66 17.43 20.37
N TYR A 451 -24.67 17.89 19.13
CA TYR A 451 -25.48 18.98 18.63
C TYR A 451 -26.28 18.39 17.47
N ARG A 452 -27.56 18.14 17.73
CA ARG A 452 -28.43 17.45 16.80
C ARG A 452 -28.67 18.30 15.57
N ASN A 453 -28.53 17.70 14.40
CA ASN A 453 -28.82 18.33 13.13
C ASN A 453 -30.33 18.37 12.90
N MET A 454 -30.92 19.56 12.99
CA MET A 454 -32.37 19.77 12.85
C MET A 454 -32.78 20.18 11.43
N TRP A 455 -31.94 19.90 10.42
CA TRP A 455 -32.26 20.22 9.04
C TRP A 455 -33.56 19.54 8.59
N ASP A 456 -34.44 20.33 7.98
CA ASP A 456 -35.68 19.84 7.37
C ASP A 456 -35.83 20.41 5.95
N PRO A 457 -35.79 19.56 4.90
CA PRO A 457 -35.90 20.01 3.52
C PRO A 457 -37.26 20.67 3.23
N ALA A 458 -38.33 20.30 3.94
CA ALA A 458 -39.68 20.77 3.69
C ALA A 458 -39.90 22.20 4.19
N THR A 459 -39.29 22.56 5.32
CA THR A 459 -39.42 23.90 5.90
C THR A 459 -38.36 24.87 5.38
N GLU A 460 -37.21 24.40 4.92
CA GLU A 460 -36.06 25.24 4.58
C GLU A 460 -35.82 25.43 3.06
N ARG A 461 -36.63 24.78 2.20
CA ARG A 461 -36.63 25.02 0.73
C ARG A 461 -37.36 26.31 0.29
N GLN A 462 -37.82 27.14 1.21
CA GLN A 462 -38.36 28.45 0.83
C GLN A 462 -37.22 29.32 0.26
N ALA A 463 -37.35 29.74 -1.01
CA ALA A 463 -36.41 30.55 -1.80
C ALA A 463 -35.31 29.82 -2.61
N GLY A 464 -35.39 28.50 -2.84
CA GLY A 464 -34.60 27.81 -3.89
C GLY A 464 -33.10 27.64 -3.62
N LYS A 465 -32.62 27.97 -2.41
CA LYS A 465 -31.28 27.66 -1.90
C LYS A 465 -31.43 26.99 -0.52
N PRO A 466 -30.74 25.87 -0.25
CA PRO A 466 -30.79 25.23 1.05
C PRO A 466 -30.23 26.17 2.12
N GLN A 467 -30.88 26.24 3.28
CA GLN A 467 -30.44 27.03 4.42
C GLN A 467 -29.53 26.18 5.33
N PRO A 468 -28.61 26.81 6.08
CA PRO A 468 -27.84 26.11 7.10
C PRO A 468 -28.73 25.40 8.13
N PRO A 469 -28.36 24.18 8.57
CA PRO A 469 -29.10 23.48 9.61
C PRO A 469 -29.15 24.27 10.93
N ALA A 470 -30.28 24.18 11.62
CA ALA A 470 -30.34 24.51 13.04
C ALA A 470 -29.71 23.39 13.88
N TRP A 471 -29.01 23.77 14.96
CA TRP A 471 -28.32 22.83 15.85
C TRP A 471 -28.94 22.84 17.23
N ARG A 472 -29.33 21.67 17.75
CA ARG A 472 -29.88 21.53 19.11
C ARG A 472 -28.93 20.79 20.02
N LEU A 473 -28.43 21.46 21.06
CA LEU A 473 -27.56 20.86 22.06
C LEU A 473 -28.23 19.68 22.78
N TRP A 474 -27.54 18.55 22.74
CA TRP A 474 -27.74 17.37 23.58
C TRP A 474 -26.55 17.22 24.52
N LEU A 475 -26.70 17.81 25.71
CA LEU A 475 -25.64 17.85 26.70
C LEU A 475 -25.34 16.44 27.24
N ASN A 476 -24.05 16.11 27.39
CA ASN A 476 -23.56 14.86 27.98
C ASN A 476 -24.13 13.63 27.27
N TRP A 477 -24.19 13.67 25.94
CA TRP A 477 -24.62 12.52 25.14
C TRP A 477 -23.81 11.27 25.51
N ALA A 478 -22.48 11.41 25.66
CA ALA A 478 -21.62 10.39 26.24
C ALA A 478 -20.74 10.96 27.37
N GLY A 479 -20.69 10.27 28.51
CA GLY A 479 -19.88 10.70 29.67
C GLY A 479 -18.37 10.50 29.50
N GLY A 480 -17.95 9.80 28.45
CA GLY A 480 -16.57 9.32 28.26
C GLY A 480 -16.30 8.04 29.06
N THR A 481 -15.21 7.37 28.72
CA THR A 481 -14.83 6.08 29.32
C THR A 481 -13.43 6.17 29.94
N ARG A 482 -13.13 5.26 30.87
CA ARG A 482 -11.81 5.23 31.52
C ARG A 482 -10.73 4.96 30.46
N GLY A 483 -9.65 5.75 30.50
CA GLY A 483 -8.54 5.64 29.53
C GLY A 483 -8.84 6.22 28.15
N SER A 484 -10.00 6.86 27.95
CA SER A 484 -10.31 7.56 26.71
C SER A 484 -9.71 8.96 26.67
N SER A 485 -9.55 9.49 25.47
CA SER A 485 -9.06 10.83 25.18
C SER A 485 -9.69 11.36 23.91
N LEU A 486 -9.50 12.65 23.62
CA LEU A 486 -9.96 13.26 22.37
C LEU A 486 -9.50 12.49 21.12
N GLU A 487 -8.28 11.96 21.14
CA GLU A 487 -7.67 11.23 20.02
C GLU A 487 -8.17 9.78 19.95
N ALA A 488 -8.56 9.19 21.09
CA ALA A 488 -8.98 7.80 21.21
C ALA A 488 -10.34 7.52 20.57
N VAL A 489 -11.21 8.52 20.49
CA VAL A 489 -12.60 8.33 20.09
C VAL A 489 -12.78 8.39 18.57
N ARG A 490 -13.51 7.41 18.05
CA ARG A 490 -14.11 7.40 16.71
C ARG A 490 -15.62 7.18 16.85
N PHE A 491 -16.36 7.59 15.82
CA PHE A 491 -17.80 7.40 15.72
C PHE A 491 -18.12 6.72 14.40
N ALA A 492 -18.75 5.56 14.47
CA ALA A 492 -19.19 4.79 13.32
C ALA A 492 -20.22 3.75 13.77
N ASP A 493 -21.13 3.35 12.89
CA ASP A 493 -22.14 2.34 13.18
C ASP A 493 -21.50 0.93 13.18
N GLY A 494 -21.20 0.39 14.35
CA GLY A 494 -20.47 -0.88 14.48
C GLY A 494 -21.37 -2.11 14.41
N ASP A 495 -22.66 -1.97 14.70
CA ASP A 495 -23.60 -3.09 14.75
C ASP A 495 -24.73 -3.04 13.70
N GLY A 496 -24.79 -1.97 12.91
CA GLY A 496 -25.67 -1.79 11.77
C GLY A 496 -27.07 -1.32 12.15
N ASP A 497 -27.25 -0.69 13.32
CA ASP A 497 -28.56 -0.17 13.76
C ASP A 497 -28.91 1.22 13.22
N GLY A 498 -28.02 1.78 12.40
CA GLY A 498 -28.13 3.10 11.78
C GLY A 498 -27.64 4.24 12.68
N LYS A 499 -27.10 3.97 13.88
CA LYS A 499 -26.57 4.99 14.78
C LYS A 499 -25.07 4.82 14.93
N ALA A 500 -24.35 5.93 14.91
CA ALA A 500 -22.94 5.92 15.23
C ALA A 500 -22.71 5.54 16.70
N ASP A 501 -21.82 4.56 16.89
CA ASP A 501 -21.35 4.09 18.18
C ASP A 501 -20.13 4.86 18.66
N TYR A 502 -19.85 4.77 19.96
CA TYR A 502 -18.61 5.29 20.53
C TYR A 502 -17.54 4.21 20.48
N LEU A 503 -16.52 4.40 19.65
CA LEU A 503 -15.40 3.45 19.50
C LEU A 503 -14.15 4.03 20.16
N GLN A 504 -13.66 3.35 21.20
CA GLN A 504 -12.43 3.70 21.90
C GLN A 504 -11.27 2.90 21.34
N VAL A 505 -10.38 3.56 20.60
CA VAL A 505 -9.19 2.95 19.99
C VAL A 505 -8.00 3.08 20.94
N SER A 506 -7.32 1.99 21.25
CA SER A 506 -6.06 1.97 22.02
C SER A 506 -4.95 2.75 21.30
N VAL A 507 -3.96 3.24 22.04
CA VAL A 507 -2.87 4.05 21.46
C VAL A 507 -1.89 3.18 20.68
N ASP A 508 -1.53 2.05 21.28
CA ASP A 508 -0.61 1.06 20.76
C ASP A 508 -1.41 -0.10 20.16
N GLY A 509 -1.05 -0.55 18.96
CA GLY A 509 -1.65 -1.74 18.33
C GLY A 509 -3.08 -1.58 17.78
N GLY A 510 -3.85 -0.56 18.19
CA GLY A 510 -5.10 -0.20 17.53
C GLY A 510 -6.35 -1.00 17.97
N ALA A 511 -6.24 -1.84 19.01
CA ALA A 511 -7.38 -2.54 19.61
C ALA A 511 -8.54 -1.60 19.99
N VAL A 512 -9.76 -2.11 19.96
CA VAL A 512 -10.99 -1.31 20.06
C VAL A 512 -11.90 -1.85 21.16
N HIS A 513 -12.41 -0.95 22.00
CA HIS A 513 -13.60 -1.20 22.80
C HIS A 513 -14.76 -0.40 22.21
N ALA A 514 -15.85 -1.08 21.85
CA ALA A 514 -17.05 -0.45 21.32
C ALA A 514 -18.05 -0.21 22.46
N PHE A 515 -18.79 0.90 22.36
CA PHE A 515 -19.88 1.23 23.25
C PHE A 515 -21.07 1.55 22.35
N LEU A 516 -21.94 0.55 22.17
CA LEU A 516 -23.01 0.57 21.19
C LEU A 516 -24.11 1.54 21.64
N ASN A 517 -24.52 2.45 20.77
CA ASN A 517 -25.43 3.54 21.08
C ASN A 517 -26.89 3.06 21.14
N ARG A 518 -27.47 3.00 22.34
CA ARG A 518 -28.88 2.64 22.57
C ARG A 518 -29.77 3.85 22.87
N GLY A 519 -29.43 5.00 22.30
CA GLY A 519 -30.23 6.22 22.38
C GLY A 519 -29.61 7.37 23.19
N GLY A 520 -28.33 7.26 23.57
CA GLY A 520 -27.55 8.31 24.25
C GLY A 520 -28.10 8.81 25.60
N GLY A 521 -27.35 9.72 26.26
CA GLY A 521 -27.86 10.47 27.43
C GLY A 521 -27.50 9.96 28.84
N GLY A 522 -26.32 9.37 29.04
CA GLY A 522 -25.77 9.03 30.36
C GLY A 522 -25.23 7.59 30.46
N ASN A 523 -24.84 7.15 31.67
CA ASN A 523 -24.09 5.90 31.91
C ASN A 523 -24.85 4.58 31.64
N GLY A 524 -26.09 4.61 31.13
CA GLY A 524 -26.91 3.42 30.88
C GLY A 524 -27.43 3.27 29.44
N SER A 525 -27.19 4.25 28.57
CA SER A 525 -27.69 4.26 27.19
C SER A 525 -26.68 3.71 26.17
N PHE A 526 -25.59 3.12 26.67
CA PHE A 526 -24.56 2.49 25.86
C PHE A 526 -24.37 1.05 26.30
N GLN A 527 -24.30 0.13 25.34
CA GLN A 527 -23.96 -1.26 25.59
C GLN A 527 -22.47 -1.45 25.34
N ALA A 528 -21.69 -1.67 26.40
CA ALA A 528 -20.26 -1.91 26.28
C ALA A 528 -19.98 -3.28 25.63
N ARG A 529 -19.03 -3.27 24.69
CA ARG A 529 -18.43 -4.43 24.05
C ARG A 529 -16.91 -4.27 24.15
N HIS A 530 -16.34 -4.81 25.21
CA HIS A 530 -14.90 -4.84 25.39
C HIS A 530 -14.26 -5.80 24.38
N ASP A 531 -13.00 -5.54 24.05
CA ASP A 531 -12.21 -6.32 23.08
C ASP A 531 -12.90 -6.54 21.72
N TRP A 532 -13.78 -5.61 21.33
CA TRP A 532 -14.54 -5.66 20.07
C TRP A 532 -13.66 -5.93 18.86
N ALA A 533 -12.45 -5.34 18.86
CA ALA A 533 -11.36 -5.71 17.97
C ALA A 533 -10.05 -5.82 18.78
N HIS A 534 -9.29 -6.88 18.56
CA HIS A 534 -7.94 -7.04 19.09
C HIS A 534 -6.93 -6.12 18.36
N GLU A 535 -5.64 -6.21 18.67
CA GLU A 535 -4.61 -5.35 18.08
C GLU A 535 -4.35 -5.70 16.60
N SER A 536 -4.48 -4.73 15.69
CA SER A 536 -4.02 -4.87 14.30
C SER A 536 -2.50 -4.72 14.15
N GLY A 537 -1.80 -4.28 15.21
CA GLY A 537 -0.39 -3.92 15.16
C GLY A 537 -0.13 -2.51 14.63
N TYR A 538 -1.17 -1.74 14.26
CA TYR A 538 -1.06 -0.36 13.80
C TYR A 538 -1.53 0.62 14.87
N PRO A 539 -0.80 1.73 15.10
CA PRO A 539 -1.18 2.67 16.14
C PRO A 539 -2.42 3.47 15.74
N ARG A 540 -3.10 4.00 16.76
CA ARG A 540 -4.35 4.77 16.66
C ARG A 540 -4.50 5.76 15.51
N PRO A 541 -3.48 6.55 15.12
CA PRO A 541 -3.66 7.56 14.07
C PRO A 541 -3.99 6.98 12.69
N TYR A 542 -3.68 5.71 12.46
CA TYR A 542 -3.95 5.00 11.21
C TYR A 542 -5.36 4.40 11.17
N ILE A 543 -6.06 4.34 12.31
CA ILE A 543 -7.30 3.59 12.42
C ILE A 543 -8.50 4.48 12.07
N GLN A 544 -9.25 4.04 11.07
CA GLN A 544 -10.52 4.61 10.61
C GLN A 544 -11.59 3.50 10.55
N PHE A 545 -12.86 3.92 10.48
CA PHE A 545 -14.01 3.05 10.36
C PHE A 545 -14.95 3.59 9.30
N ALA A 546 -15.38 2.73 8.37
CA ALA A 546 -16.38 3.04 7.36
C ALA A 546 -16.93 1.73 6.78
N ASP A 547 -18.16 1.74 6.27
CA ASP A 547 -18.75 0.57 5.62
C ASP A 547 -18.27 0.49 4.17
N ILE A 548 -17.22 -0.30 3.92
CA ILE A 548 -16.71 -0.56 2.56
C ILE A 548 -17.47 -1.72 1.89
N SER A 549 -18.23 -2.47 2.68
CA SER A 549 -18.89 -3.70 2.28
C SER A 549 -20.36 -3.50 1.84
N GLY A 550 -20.95 -2.38 2.23
CA GLY A 550 -22.36 -2.02 2.02
C GLY A 550 -23.34 -2.85 2.85
N ASP A 551 -22.89 -3.46 3.94
CA ASP A 551 -23.73 -4.29 4.81
C ASP A 551 -24.37 -3.52 5.98
N GLY A 552 -24.08 -2.22 6.08
CA GLY A 552 -24.53 -1.31 7.13
C GLY A 552 -23.61 -1.25 8.35
N LYS A 553 -22.58 -2.10 8.45
CA LYS A 553 -21.63 -2.07 9.55
C LYS A 553 -20.33 -1.43 9.12
N ALA A 554 -19.78 -0.61 10.00
CA ALA A 554 -18.47 -0.05 9.80
C ALA A 554 -17.39 -1.14 9.92
N ASP A 555 -16.54 -1.19 8.92
CA ASP A 555 -15.38 -2.07 8.83
C ASP A 555 -14.15 -1.41 9.48
N TYR A 556 -13.16 -2.21 9.88
CA TYR A 556 -11.93 -1.71 10.48
C TYR A 556 -10.91 -1.43 9.39
N LEU A 557 -10.43 -0.19 9.33
CA LEU A 557 -9.50 0.27 8.29
C LEU A 557 -8.20 0.77 8.91
N VAL A 558 -7.08 0.32 8.34
CA VAL A 558 -5.76 0.91 8.56
C VAL A 558 -5.43 1.73 7.33
N VAL A 559 -5.31 3.04 7.51
CA VAL A 559 -5.04 4.01 6.46
C VAL A 559 -3.64 4.56 6.64
N ASP A 560 -2.72 4.17 5.74
CA ASP A 560 -1.35 4.65 5.72
C ASP A 560 -1.27 6.11 5.23
N ARG A 561 -0.18 6.80 5.59
CA ARG A 561 0.09 8.17 5.14
C ARG A 561 0.36 8.24 3.63
N GLY A 562 0.83 7.15 3.01
CA GLY A 562 0.95 7.01 1.56
C GLY A 562 -0.40 6.80 0.85
N GLY A 563 -1.48 6.65 1.62
CA GLY A 563 -2.84 6.45 1.12
C GLY A 563 -3.23 5.00 0.90
N ALA A 564 -2.32 4.04 1.15
CA ALA A 564 -2.68 2.63 1.18
C ALA A 564 -3.71 2.35 2.29
N VAL A 565 -4.72 1.54 2.00
CA VAL A 565 -5.78 1.15 2.91
C VAL A 565 -5.81 -0.35 3.02
N ARG A 566 -5.67 -0.84 4.24
CA ARG A 566 -5.88 -2.23 4.62
C ARG A 566 -7.18 -2.35 5.39
N ALA A 567 -7.94 -3.41 5.16
CA ALA A 567 -9.27 -3.54 5.74
C ALA A 567 -9.54 -4.91 6.35
N TRP A 568 -10.44 -4.92 7.33
CA TRP A 568 -11.07 -6.11 7.87
C TRP A 568 -12.58 -5.90 7.89
N LEU A 569 -13.31 -6.85 7.31
CA LEU A 569 -14.77 -6.83 7.38
C LEU A 569 -15.27 -7.14 8.78
N ASN A 570 -16.23 -6.34 9.24
CA ASN A 570 -16.92 -6.54 10.49
C ASN A 570 -17.99 -7.64 10.36
N ARG A 571 -17.82 -8.74 11.11
CA ARG A 571 -18.79 -9.84 11.20
C ARG A 571 -19.59 -9.83 12.51
N GLY A 572 -19.61 -8.70 13.19
CA GLY A 572 -20.30 -8.49 14.47
C GLY A 572 -19.37 -8.29 15.67
N GLY A 573 -18.10 -7.96 15.43
CA GLY A 573 -17.06 -7.86 16.48
C GLY A 573 -16.81 -9.17 17.22
N ASN A 574 -15.87 -9.15 18.17
CA ASN A 574 -15.56 -10.32 19.01
C ASN A 574 -16.58 -10.58 20.13
#